data_AF-A0A7J5AN23-F1
#
_entry.id   AF-A0A7J5AN23-F1
#
_cell.length_a   1.000
_cell.length_b   1.000
_cell.length_c   1.000
_cell.angle_alpha   90.00
_cell.angle_beta   90.00
_cell.angle_gamma   90.00
#
_symmetry.space_group_name_H-M   'P 1'
#
loop_
_entity.id
_entity.type
_entity.pdbx_description
1 polymer ?
#
loop_
_entity_poly.entity_id
_entity_poly.type
_entity_poly.pdbx_seq_one_letter_code
_entity_poly.pdbx_strand_id
1 'polypeptide(L)'
;MRKKSIFKKEGSPSEKKKELKGLFKGKLSFFKKSNYELNRVKRRIRLKIKEEEKKLRVYFSLTLIVLTLISIPLLIQFRDAQKEINSRSIAIKKEAYNKKYLPKFNFVIQDGDQWLAKKKYKNAIYQYNKALEYFPKSSLAKEKLILAYQERCKNVNIDCDKLN
;
A
#
# COMPACT_ATOMS: atom_id res chain seq x y z
N MET A 1 42.78 -19.72 -2.91
CA MET A 1 43.42 -18.41 -2.64
C MET A 1 42.86 -17.85 -1.33
N ARG A 2 43.70 -17.54 -0.34
CA ARG A 2 43.30 -17.21 1.05
C ARG A 2 43.40 -15.69 1.27
N LYS A 3 42.28 -15.01 1.57
CA LYS A 3 42.23 -13.55 1.80
C LYS A 3 43.16 -13.16 2.97
N LYS A 4 44.17 -12.33 2.72
CA LYS A 4 45.01 -11.73 3.77
C LYS A 4 44.22 -10.62 4.47
N SER A 5 43.94 -10.80 5.76
CA SER A 5 43.38 -9.78 6.64
C SER A 5 44.35 -8.61 6.77
N ILE A 6 43.89 -7.39 6.44
CA ILE A 6 44.67 -6.14 6.50
C ILE A 6 44.74 -5.61 7.95
N PHE A 7 43.89 -6.10 8.85
CA PHE A 7 43.94 -5.74 10.26
C PHE A 7 45.04 -6.53 10.97
N LYS A 8 46.14 -5.85 11.32
CA LYS A 8 47.07 -6.34 12.35
C LYS A 8 46.28 -6.49 13.64
N LYS A 9 46.24 -7.72 14.16
CA LYS A 9 45.62 -8.06 15.44
C LYS A 9 46.33 -7.25 16.52
N GLU A 10 45.74 -6.14 16.94
CA GLU A 10 46.29 -5.39 18.07
C GLU A 10 46.27 -6.31 19.28
N GLY A 11 47.44 -6.54 19.86
CA GLY A 11 47.59 -7.37 21.06
C GLY A 11 46.61 -6.94 22.14
N SER A 12 46.13 -7.90 22.91
CA SER A 12 45.17 -7.64 23.98
C SER A 12 45.71 -6.56 24.92
N PRO A 13 44.85 -5.81 25.64
CA PRO A 13 45.30 -4.81 26.61
C PRO A 13 46.31 -5.35 27.63
N SER A 14 46.28 -6.66 27.90
CA SER A 14 47.22 -7.37 28.77
C SER A 14 48.63 -7.51 28.15
N GLU A 15 48.72 -7.77 26.85
CA GLU A 15 49.98 -7.89 26.10
C GLU A 15 50.68 -6.53 26.01
N LYS A 16 49.95 -5.48 25.61
CA LYS A 16 50.50 -4.11 25.59
C LYS A 16 50.99 -3.66 26.98
N LYS A 17 50.31 -4.08 28.06
CA LYS A 17 50.70 -3.77 29.45
C LYS A 17 51.98 -4.50 29.88
N LYS A 18 52.26 -5.69 29.34
CA LYS A 18 53.51 -6.41 29.57
C LYS A 18 54.68 -5.78 28.82
N GLU A 19 54.48 -5.38 27.56
CA GLU A 19 55.50 -4.69 26.76
C GLU A 19 55.93 -3.36 27.40
N LEU A 20 54.97 -2.56 27.87
CA LEU A 20 55.25 -1.30 28.58
C LEU A 20 56.01 -1.50 29.91
N LYS A 21 55.85 -2.64 30.58
CA LYS A 21 56.60 -2.97 31.80
C LYS A 21 58.04 -3.38 31.52
N GLY A 22 58.33 -3.97 30.35
CA GLY A 22 59.68 -4.36 29.96
C GLY A 22 60.58 -3.18 29.58
N LEU A 23 59.98 -2.10 29.05
CA LEU A 23 60.69 -0.91 28.59
C LEU A 23 61.03 0.09 29.70
N PHE A 24 60.29 0.09 30.83
CA PHE A 24 60.51 1.00 31.94
C PHE A 24 61.07 0.24 33.16
N LYS A 25 62.41 0.23 33.32
CA LYS A 25 63.11 -0.33 34.49
C LYS A 25 62.93 0.48 35.79
N GLY A 26 62.23 1.61 35.75
CA GLY A 26 61.87 2.40 36.93
C GLY A 26 60.48 2.05 37.48
N LYS A 27 60.26 2.23 38.79
CA LYS A 27 58.90 2.19 39.38
C LYS A 27 58.05 3.24 38.66
N LEU A 28 57.15 2.81 37.78
CA LEU A 28 56.05 3.63 37.29
C LEU A 28 55.19 4.04 38.49
N SER A 29 55.47 5.22 39.05
CA SER A 29 54.63 5.86 40.05
C SER A 29 53.40 6.40 39.33
N PHE A 30 52.35 5.59 39.31
CA PHE A 30 51.02 6.13 39.06
C PHE A 30 50.67 6.98 40.29
N PHE A 31 51.00 8.27 40.25
CA PHE A 31 50.41 9.21 41.18
C PHE A 31 48.89 9.07 41.04
N LYS A 32 48.26 8.48 42.04
CA LYS A 32 46.79 8.36 42.10
C LYS A 32 46.27 9.78 42.20
N LYS A 33 46.01 10.39 41.05
CA LYS A 33 45.41 11.72 40.94
C LYS A 33 44.19 11.75 41.84
N SER A 34 44.04 12.84 42.60
CA SER A 34 42.87 13.08 43.44
C SER A 34 41.59 12.71 42.66
N ASN A 35 40.61 12.10 43.33
CA ASN A 35 39.33 11.73 42.71
C ASN A 35 38.70 12.90 41.92
N TYR A 36 39.00 14.14 42.32
CA TYR A 36 38.65 15.37 41.63
C TYR A 36 39.31 15.52 40.25
N GLU A 37 40.63 15.33 40.15
CA GLU A 37 41.40 15.39 38.90
C GLU A 37 40.99 14.28 37.91
N LEU A 38 40.73 13.07 38.42
CA LEU A 38 40.25 11.93 37.62
C LEU A 38 38.83 12.20 37.08
N ASN A 39 37.94 12.73 37.90
CA ASN A 39 36.59 13.12 37.48
C ASN A 39 36.62 14.26 36.44
N ARG A 40 37.59 15.18 36.53
CA ARG A 40 37.79 16.26 35.54
C ARG A 40 38.19 15.71 34.17
N VAL A 41 39.04 14.68 34.11
CA VAL A 41 39.40 13.98 32.86
C VAL A 41 38.20 13.18 32.31
N LYS A 42 37.53 12.39 33.16
CA LYS A 42 36.33 11.63 32.76
C LYS A 42 35.21 12.52 32.21
N ARG A 43 35.00 13.70 32.82
CA ARG A 43 34.01 14.68 32.37
C ARG A 43 34.35 15.21 30.98
N ARG A 44 35.62 15.53 30.69
CA ARG A 44 36.06 15.96 29.35
C ARG A 44 35.83 14.88 28.28
N ILE A 45 36.11 13.62 28.60
CA ILE A 45 35.86 12.50 27.69
C ILE A 45 34.35 12.32 27.42
N ARG A 46 33.52 12.33 28.48
CA ARG A 46 32.06 12.22 28.34
C ARG A 46 31.47 13.37 27.52
N LEU A 47 32.00 14.59 27.68
CA LEU A 47 31.54 15.75 26.91
C LEU A 47 31.86 15.61 25.43
N LYS A 48 33.07 15.17 25.08
CA LYS A 48 33.46 14.90 23.68
C LYS A 48 32.61 13.80 23.05
N ILE A 49 32.38 12.69 23.75
CA ILE A 49 31.51 11.61 23.25
C ILE A 49 30.08 12.12 23.03
N LYS A 50 29.52 12.89 23.98
CA LYS A 50 28.19 13.49 23.83
C LYS A 50 28.11 14.46 22.66
N GLU A 51 29.19 15.15 22.33
CA GLU A 51 29.26 16.05 21.17
C GLU A 51 29.25 15.27 19.85
N GLU A 52 30.06 14.22 19.75
CA GLU A 52 30.09 13.32 18.58
C GLU A 52 28.76 12.58 18.40
N GLU A 53 28.11 12.12 19.47
CA GLU A 53 26.77 11.52 19.42
C GLU A 53 25.68 12.52 18.98
N LYS A 54 25.83 13.81 19.33
CA LYS A 54 24.92 14.86 18.85
C LYS A 54 25.12 15.10 17.36
N LYS A 55 26.37 15.22 16.89
CA LYS A 55 26.69 15.34 15.46
C LYS A 55 26.14 14.15 14.68
N LEU A 56 26.37 12.94 15.18
CA LEU A 56 25.87 11.70 14.56
C LEU A 56 24.34 11.66 14.48
N ARG A 57 23.63 12.06 15.54
CA ARG A 57 22.16 12.17 15.53
C ARG A 57 21.68 13.21 14.51
N VAL A 58 22.34 14.36 14.43
CA VAL A 58 22.01 15.40 13.45
C VAL A 58 22.22 14.87 12.03
N TYR A 59 23.35 14.25 11.74
CA TYR A 59 23.60 13.63 10.43
C TYR A 59 22.55 12.57 10.08
N PHE A 60 22.22 11.66 11.00
CA PHE A 60 21.21 10.66 10.76
C PHE A 60 19.84 11.30 10.44
N SER A 61 19.43 12.31 11.21
CA SER A 61 18.19 13.04 10.95
C SER A 61 18.19 13.73 9.58
N LEU A 62 19.30 14.36 9.18
CA LEU A 62 19.45 14.97 7.85
C LEU A 62 19.36 13.93 6.73
N THR A 63 20.02 12.77 6.87
CA THR A 63 19.95 11.70 5.86
C THR A 63 18.53 11.17 5.68
N LEU A 64 17.78 11.03 6.77
CA LEU A 64 16.40 10.54 6.76
C LEU A 64 15.48 11.53 6.05
N ILE A 65 15.66 12.83 6.30
CA ILE A 65 14.93 13.90 5.62
C ILE A 65 15.24 13.90 4.12
N VAL A 66 16.49 13.73 3.72
CA VAL A 66 16.85 13.68 2.29
C VAL A 66 16.22 12.46 1.60
N LEU A 67 16.24 11.30 2.26
CA LEU A 67 15.61 10.08 1.73
C LEU A 67 14.09 10.22 1.58
N THR A 68 13.41 10.88 2.53
CA THR A 68 11.96 11.11 2.42
C THR A 68 11.64 12.09 1.30
N LEU A 69 12.41 13.15 1.14
CA LEU A 69 12.24 14.14 0.06
C LEU A 69 12.40 13.52 -1.33
N ILE A 70 13.29 12.53 -1.49
CA ILE A 70 13.51 11.85 -2.78
C ILE A 70 12.47 10.74 -3.02
N SER A 71 12.08 10.00 -2.00
CA SER A 71 11.16 8.86 -2.13
C SER A 71 9.71 9.28 -2.39
N ILE A 72 9.23 10.38 -1.78
CA ILE A 72 7.84 10.83 -1.93
C ILE A 72 7.49 11.16 -3.40
N PRO A 73 8.27 11.96 -4.16
CA PRO A 73 8.00 12.24 -5.57
C PRO A 73 8.00 10.97 -6.43
N LEU A 74 8.92 10.04 -6.17
CA LEU A 74 9.00 8.77 -6.88
C LEU A 74 7.70 7.95 -6.70
N LEU A 75 7.18 7.88 -5.47
CA LEU A 75 5.90 7.20 -5.20
C LEU A 75 4.71 7.84 -5.92
N ILE A 76 4.68 9.18 -6.04
CA ILE A 76 3.64 9.89 -6.77
C ILE A 76 3.70 9.52 -8.27
N GLN A 77 4.88 9.56 -8.87
CA GLN A 77 5.07 9.19 -10.29
C GLN A 77 4.64 7.74 -10.57
N PHE A 78 5.01 6.79 -9.70
CA PHE A 78 4.58 5.39 -9.85
C PHE A 78 3.06 5.22 -9.74
N ARG A 79 2.41 5.97 -8.84
CA ARG A 79 0.94 5.94 -8.70
C ARG A 79 0.24 6.44 -9.96
N ASP A 80 0.73 7.51 -10.55
CA ASP A 80 0.11 8.12 -11.73
C ASP A 80 0.29 7.21 -12.96
N ALA A 81 1.46 6.59 -13.13
CA ALA A 81 1.70 5.59 -14.17
C ALA A 81 0.78 4.35 -14.02
N GLN A 82 0.60 3.84 -12.80
CA GLN A 82 -0.28 2.71 -12.54
C GLN A 82 -1.77 3.04 -12.80
N LYS A 83 -2.18 4.29 -12.54
CA LYS A 83 -3.57 4.74 -12.77
C LYS A 83 -3.96 4.68 -14.24
N GLU A 84 -3.07 5.06 -15.15
CA GLU A 84 -3.31 5.02 -16.60
C GLU A 84 -3.44 3.58 -17.14
N ILE A 85 -2.58 2.68 -16.67
CA ILE A 85 -2.64 1.25 -17.05
C ILE A 85 -3.96 0.63 -16.55
N ASN A 86 -4.34 0.93 -15.31
CA ASN A 86 -5.56 0.42 -14.71
C ASN A 86 -6.81 0.93 -15.45
N SER A 87 -6.86 2.23 -15.79
CA SER A 87 -8.01 2.81 -16.49
C SER A 87 -8.19 2.21 -17.89
N ARG A 88 -7.09 2.03 -18.65
CA ARG A 88 -7.11 1.39 -19.97
C ARG A 88 -7.58 -0.06 -19.88
N SER A 89 -7.11 -0.81 -18.88
CA SER A 89 -7.54 -2.19 -18.66
C SER A 89 -9.03 -2.31 -18.32
N ILE A 90 -9.57 -1.35 -17.56
CA ILE A 90 -11.00 -1.28 -17.21
C ILE A 90 -11.83 -0.95 -18.45
N ALA A 91 -11.39 0.01 -19.26
CA ALA A 91 -12.07 0.37 -20.51
C ALA A 91 -12.15 -0.81 -21.48
N ILE A 92 -11.05 -1.53 -21.69
CA ILE A 92 -11.00 -2.72 -22.56
C ILE A 92 -11.92 -3.82 -22.02
N LYS A 93 -11.90 -4.09 -20.71
CA LYS A 93 -12.80 -5.09 -20.10
C LYS A 93 -14.26 -4.69 -20.25
N LYS A 94 -14.59 -3.41 -20.05
CA LYS A 94 -15.95 -2.87 -20.21
C LYS A 94 -16.40 -2.97 -21.67
N GLU A 95 -15.53 -2.65 -22.62
CA GLU A 95 -15.82 -2.74 -24.05
C GLU A 95 -16.05 -4.20 -24.47
N ALA A 96 -15.17 -5.12 -24.07
CA ALA A 96 -15.33 -6.55 -24.35
C ALA A 96 -16.62 -7.13 -23.71
N TYR A 97 -16.92 -6.70 -22.48
CA TYR A 97 -18.17 -7.07 -21.81
C TYR A 97 -19.39 -6.55 -22.57
N ASN A 98 -19.40 -5.28 -22.93
CA ASN A 98 -20.48 -4.67 -23.71
C ASN A 98 -20.64 -5.35 -25.06
N LYS A 99 -19.55 -5.60 -25.79
CA LYS A 99 -19.58 -6.31 -27.08
C LYS A 99 -20.22 -7.69 -26.96
N LYS A 100 -20.00 -8.39 -25.84
CA LYS A 100 -20.55 -9.74 -25.60
C LYS A 100 -22.00 -9.74 -25.12
N TYR A 101 -22.38 -8.80 -24.26
CA TYR A 101 -23.66 -8.84 -23.54
C TYR A 101 -24.67 -7.77 -23.95
N LEU A 102 -24.25 -6.64 -24.51
CA LEU A 102 -25.16 -5.59 -24.97
C LEU A 102 -26.15 -6.08 -26.05
N PRO A 103 -25.76 -6.89 -27.05
CA PRO A 103 -26.72 -7.44 -28.00
C PRO A 103 -27.76 -8.35 -27.33
N LYS A 104 -27.31 -9.17 -26.37
CA LYS A 104 -28.21 -10.07 -25.61
C LYS A 104 -29.17 -9.28 -24.74
N PHE A 105 -28.67 -8.23 -24.08
CA PHE A 105 -29.47 -7.30 -23.30
C PHE A 105 -30.55 -6.63 -24.16
N ASN A 106 -30.16 -6.04 -25.29
CA ASN A 106 -31.11 -5.38 -26.20
C ASN A 106 -32.18 -6.36 -26.70
N PHE A 107 -31.77 -7.58 -27.05
CA PHE A 107 -32.70 -8.63 -27.47
C PHE A 107 -33.72 -8.96 -26.38
N VAL A 108 -33.30 -9.23 -25.14
CA VAL A 108 -34.25 -9.59 -24.07
C VAL A 108 -35.13 -8.41 -23.64
N ILE A 109 -34.65 -7.17 -23.74
CA ILE A 109 -35.50 -5.97 -23.54
C ILE A 109 -36.60 -5.93 -24.61
N GLN A 110 -36.22 -6.05 -25.88
CA GLN A 110 -37.18 -6.00 -26.99
C GLN A 110 -38.19 -7.16 -26.93
N ASP A 111 -37.73 -8.38 -26.63
CA ASP A 111 -38.62 -9.53 -26.51
C ASP A 111 -39.56 -9.38 -25.30
N GLY A 112 -39.05 -8.85 -24.17
CA GLY A 112 -39.88 -8.49 -23.01
C GLY A 112 -40.98 -7.50 -23.36
N ASP A 113 -40.66 -6.46 -24.14
CA ASP A 113 -41.62 -5.47 -24.63
C ASP A 113 -42.72 -6.12 -25.52
N GLN A 114 -42.33 -7.06 -26.38
CA GLN A 114 -43.28 -7.81 -27.21
C GLN A 114 -44.22 -8.70 -26.38
N TRP A 115 -43.69 -9.38 -25.35
CA TRP A 115 -44.52 -10.19 -24.45
C TRP A 115 -45.47 -9.33 -23.63
N LEU A 116 -45.00 -8.17 -23.18
CA LEU A 116 -45.80 -7.23 -22.42
C LEU A 116 -46.95 -6.69 -23.27
N ALA A 117 -46.70 -6.31 -24.52
CA ALA A 117 -47.74 -5.89 -25.46
C ALA A 117 -48.81 -6.97 -25.70
N LYS A 118 -48.41 -8.25 -25.66
CA LYS A 118 -49.30 -9.42 -25.74
C LYS A 118 -49.98 -9.76 -24.41
N LYS A 119 -49.85 -8.92 -23.38
CA LYS A 119 -50.34 -9.16 -22.00
C LYS A 119 -49.81 -10.44 -21.35
N LYS A 120 -48.69 -10.97 -21.84
CA LYS A 120 -48.02 -12.16 -21.28
C LYS A 120 -47.02 -11.71 -20.21
N TYR A 121 -47.54 -11.19 -19.10
CA TYR A 121 -46.75 -10.51 -18.08
C TYR A 121 -45.63 -11.36 -17.47
N LYS A 122 -45.88 -12.66 -17.20
CA LYS A 122 -44.86 -13.58 -16.68
C LYS A 122 -43.65 -13.71 -17.61
N ASN A 123 -43.89 -13.77 -18.92
CA ASN A 123 -42.82 -13.86 -19.92
C ASN A 123 -42.05 -12.54 -20.00
N ALA A 124 -42.74 -11.40 -19.99
CA ALA A 124 -42.11 -10.09 -19.97
C ALA A 124 -41.18 -9.92 -18.75
N ILE A 125 -41.69 -10.23 -17.55
CA ILE A 125 -40.93 -10.20 -16.28
C ILE A 125 -39.69 -11.08 -16.37
N TYR A 126 -39.82 -12.29 -16.90
CA TYR A 126 -38.70 -13.21 -17.07
C TYR A 126 -37.61 -12.62 -17.97
N GLN A 127 -37.98 -12.00 -19.10
CA GLN A 127 -37.01 -11.40 -20.00
C GLN A 127 -36.33 -10.15 -19.41
N TYR A 128 -37.05 -9.31 -18.68
CA TYR A 128 -36.45 -8.16 -17.99
C TYR A 128 -35.50 -8.59 -16.85
N ASN A 129 -35.82 -9.66 -16.13
CA ASN A 129 -34.91 -10.25 -15.16
C ASN A 129 -33.61 -10.77 -15.81
N LYS A 130 -33.68 -11.43 -16.97
CA LYS A 130 -32.47 -11.77 -17.74
C LYS A 130 -31.66 -10.55 -18.15
N ALA A 131 -32.32 -9.44 -18.49
CA ALA A 131 -31.64 -8.20 -18.79
C ALA A 131 -30.81 -7.71 -17.58
N LEU A 132 -31.33 -7.89 -16.37
CA LEU A 132 -30.62 -7.58 -15.12
C LEU A 132 -29.50 -8.59 -14.79
N GLU A 133 -29.57 -9.84 -15.25
CA GLU A 133 -28.44 -10.76 -15.16
C GLU A 133 -27.24 -10.28 -16.00
N TYR A 134 -27.50 -9.69 -17.16
CA TYR A 134 -26.46 -9.08 -18.00
C TYR A 134 -26.02 -7.70 -17.50
N PHE A 135 -26.93 -6.88 -17.01
CA PHE A 135 -26.61 -5.55 -16.50
C PHE A 135 -27.38 -5.25 -15.21
N PRO A 136 -26.87 -5.69 -14.04
CA PRO A 136 -27.58 -5.60 -12.75
C PRO A 136 -27.92 -4.17 -12.31
N LYS A 137 -27.17 -3.19 -12.83
CA LYS A 137 -27.33 -1.77 -12.52
C LYS A 137 -28.09 -0.99 -13.61
N SER A 138 -28.64 -1.67 -14.61
CA SER A 138 -29.40 -1.02 -15.68
C SER A 138 -30.69 -0.40 -15.13
N SER A 139 -30.83 0.92 -15.21
CA SER A 139 -32.08 1.61 -14.84
C SER A 139 -33.22 1.20 -15.76
N LEU A 140 -32.96 1.17 -17.07
CA LEU A 140 -33.93 0.77 -18.09
C LEU A 140 -34.57 -0.60 -17.79
N ALA A 141 -33.77 -1.61 -17.47
CA ALA A 141 -34.29 -2.94 -17.19
C ALA A 141 -35.13 -2.99 -15.90
N LYS A 142 -34.72 -2.22 -14.87
CA LYS A 142 -35.48 -2.10 -13.61
C LYS A 142 -36.82 -1.40 -13.85
N GLU A 143 -36.82 -0.30 -14.60
CA GLU A 143 -38.03 0.45 -14.95
C GLU A 143 -39.01 -0.42 -15.74
N LYS A 144 -38.52 -1.13 -16.77
CA LYS A 144 -39.33 -2.07 -17.56
C LYS A 144 -39.90 -3.21 -16.73
N LEU A 145 -39.10 -3.75 -15.79
CA LEU A 145 -39.53 -4.79 -14.86
C LEU A 145 -40.65 -4.29 -13.94
N ILE A 146 -40.49 -3.10 -13.33
CA ILE A 146 -41.52 -2.48 -12.49
C ILE A 146 -42.80 -2.27 -13.29
N LEU A 147 -42.69 -1.73 -14.50
CA LEU A 147 -43.84 -1.51 -15.39
C LEU A 147 -44.57 -2.82 -15.71
N ALA A 148 -43.84 -3.92 -15.93
CA ALA A 148 -44.46 -5.23 -16.11
C ALA A 148 -45.20 -5.74 -14.87
N TYR A 149 -44.66 -5.51 -13.67
CA TYR A 149 -45.34 -5.80 -12.42
C TYR A 149 -46.59 -4.92 -12.22
N GLN A 150 -46.51 -3.64 -12.57
CA GLN A 150 -47.65 -2.71 -12.48
C GLN A 150 -48.80 -3.18 -13.37
N GLU A 151 -48.52 -3.49 -14.64
CA GLU A 151 -49.53 -4.00 -15.58
C GLU A 151 -50.10 -5.35 -15.12
N ARG A 152 -49.26 -6.24 -14.58
CA ARG A 152 -49.73 -7.52 -14.06
C ARG A 152 -50.64 -7.37 -12.85
N CYS A 153 -50.29 -6.48 -11.92
CA CYS A 153 -51.12 -6.18 -10.75
C CYS A 153 -52.44 -5.56 -11.19
N LYS A 154 -52.41 -4.55 -12.09
CA LYS A 154 -53.61 -3.86 -12.57
C LYS A 154 -54.59 -4.78 -13.30
N ASN A 155 -54.08 -5.69 -14.14
CA ASN A 155 -54.93 -6.53 -15.00
C ASN A 155 -55.28 -7.90 -14.39
N VAL A 156 -54.48 -8.41 -13.44
CA VAL A 156 -54.61 -9.79 -12.91
C VAL A 156 -54.56 -9.84 -11.37
N ASN A 157 -54.26 -8.72 -10.69
CA ASN A 157 -54.15 -8.62 -9.22
C ASN A 157 -53.12 -9.59 -8.60
N ILE A 158 -51.96 -9.75 -9.25
CA ILE A 158 -50.84 -10.59 -8.79
C ILE A 158 -49.56 -9.75 -8.77
N ASP A 159 -48.65 -10.06 -7.82
CA ASP A 159 -47.34 -9.41 -7.62
C ASP A 159 -47.43 -7.91 -7.31
N CYS A 160 -48.54 -7.45 -6.72
CA CYS A 160 -48.75 -6.06 -6.33
C CYS A 160 -47.79 -5.60 -5.21
N ASP A 161 -47.23 -6.53 -4.44
CA ASP A 161 -46.20 -6.28 -3.42
C ASP A 161 -44.88 -5.79 -4.04
N LYS A 162 -44.62 -6.08 -5.32
CA LYS A 162 -43.37 -5.74 -6.02
C LYS A 162 -43.26 -4.27 -6.43
N LEU A 163 -44.26 -3.46 -6.09
CA LEU A 163 -44.36 -2.05 -6.47
C LEU A 163 -43.91 -1.09 -5.36
N ASN A 164 -43.65 -1.61 -4.16
CA ASN A 164 -43.27 -0.85 -2.97
C ASN A 164 -41.77 -0.95 -2.66
#